data_AF-A0A835SZ88-F1
#
_entry.id   AF-A0A835SZ88-F1
#
_cell.length_a   1.000
_cell.length_b   1.000
_cell.length_c   1.000
_cell.angle_alpha   90.00
_cell.angle_beta   90.00
_cell.angle_gamma   90.00
#
_symmetry.space_group_name_H-M   'P 1'
#
loop_
_entity.id
_entity.type
_entity.pdbx_description
1 polymer ?
#
loop_
_entity_poly.entity_id
_entity_poly.type
_entity_poly.pdbx_seq_one_letter_code
_entity_poly.pdbx_strand_id
1 'polypeptide(L)'
;MTSTINDVKQRTEAALTDLQAGADAQLKWAASQAVAAGSVAFGYVREGLDAANQAAAEGKVYVDHGLDQLKQAENAAIAQIKLGLDVVHSNPYVSYPVLVTGGLLLLPSTRRLLYRATLGRLRSPENIIKGSEGKVEGLKGKMDDYTQEAKKLHDRMVAAEEEFIRGRSKLKATRQELQRLASVVSKSERAAAGVLEDLRAIKKVDKATSLRAEAASQLSALKAQRTALQQYIYRIASKDI
;
A
#
# COMPACT_ATOMS: atom_id res chain seq x y z
N MET A 1 -22.21 18.00 9.18
CA MET A 1 -21.99 17.62 7.76
C MET A 1 -21.70 18.82 6.85
N THR A 2 -22.06 20.06 7.22
CA THR A 2 -21.42 21.26 6.62
C THR A 2 -19.89 21.23 6.77
N SER A 3 -19.38 20.68 7.87
CA SER A 3 -17.94 20.39 8.08
C SER A 3 -17.35 19.49 6.98
N THR A 4 -18.03 18.43 6.55
CA THR A 4 -17.45 17.45 5.62
C THR A 4 -17.36 17.98 4.18
N ILE A 5 -18.29 18.84 3.77
CA ILE A 5 -18.23 19.52 2.47
C ILE A 5 -17.13 20.59 2.48
N ASN A 6 -17.02 21.34 3.59
CA ASN A 6 -15.93 22.31 3.77
C ASN A 6 -14.56 21.61 3.85
N ASP A 7 -14.48 20.43 4.48
CA ASP A 7 -13.26 19.62 4.54
C ASP A 7 -12.87 19.09 3.16
N VAL A 8 -13.83 18.65 2.34
CA VAL A 8 -13.57 18.22 0.96
C VAL A 8 -13.11 19.41 0.10
N LYS A 9 -13.73 20.58 0.27
CA LYS A 9 -13.31 21.81 -0.41
C LYS A 9 -11.89 22.23 0.00
N GLN A 10 -11.58 22.21 1.29
CA GLN A 10 -10.25 22.54 1.79
C GLN A 10 -9.19 21.52 1.35
N ARG A 11 -9.53 20.22 1.32
CA ARG A 11 -8.60 19.17 0.85
C ARG A 11 -8.34 19.24 -0.65
N THR A 12 -9.35 19.60 -1.44
CA THR A 12 -9.19 19.79 -2.89
C THR A 12 -8.41 21.07 -3.20
N GLU A 13 -8.67 22.17 -2.48
CA GLU A 13 -7.86 23.39 -2.55
C GLU A 13 -6.40 23.12 -2.16
N ALA A 14 -6.15 22.39 -1.06
CA ALA A 14 -4.81 22.01 -0.61
C ALA A 14 -4.08 21.09 -1.62
N ALA A 15 -4.78 20.11 -2.19
CA ALA A 15 -4.21 19.21 -3.19
C ALA A 15 -3.85 19.96 -4.50
N LEU A 16 -4.66 20.96 -4.88
CA LEU A 16 -4.39 21.81 -6.03
C LEU A 16 -3.20 22.74 -5.78
N THR A 17 -3.06 23.29 -4.57
CA THR A 17 -1.88 24.08 -4.20
C THR A 17 -0.61 23.23 -4.11
N ASP A 18 -0.70 21.99 -3.63
CA ASP A 18 0.44 21.05 -3.59
C ASP A 18 0.86 20.59 -5.00
N LEU A 19 -0.10 20.40 -5.91
CA LEU A 19 0.17 20.13 -7.33
C LEU A 19 0.85 21.33 -8.00
N GLN A 20 0.39 22.55 -7.73
CA GLN A 20 1.03 23.78 -8.24
C GLN A 20 2.43 23.96 -7.68
N ALA A 21 2.63 23.75 -6.37
CA ALA A 21 3.95 23.82 -5.74
C ALA A 21 4.90 22.72 -6.24
N GLY A 22 4.39 21.51 -6.49
CA GLY A 22 5.15 20.40 -7.07
C GLY A 22 5.55 20.66 -8.52
N ALA A 23 4.65 21.26 -9.31
CA ALA A 23 4.93 21.69 -10.67
C ALA A 23 5.99 22.80 -10.69
N ASP A 24 5.91 23.80 -9.82
CA ASP A 24 6.91 24.87 -9.68
C ASP A 24 8.29 24.35 -9.20
N ALA A 25 8.30 23.34 -8.31
CA ALA A 25 9.53 22.69 -7.87
C ALA A 25 10.19 21.88 -8.99
N GLN A 26 9.39 21.17 -9.79
CA GLN A 26 9.86 20.50 -11.01
C GLN A 26 10.35 21.52 -12.05
N LEU A 27 9.70 22.69 -12.16
CA LEU A 27 10.10 23.77 -13.05
C LEU A 27 11.46 24.38 -12.64
N LYS A 28 11.72 24.56 -11.33
CA LYS A 28 13.02 25.02 -10.81
C LYS A 28 14.14 23.98 -11.03
N TRP A 29 13.84 22.69 -10.86
CA TRP A 29 14.78 21.61 -11.15
C TRP A 29 15.03 21.44 -12.66
N ALA A 30 13.99 21.55 -13.49
CA ALA A 30 14.10 21.47 -14.95
C ALA A 30 14.79 22.72 -15.52
N ALA A 31 14.53 23.90 -14.97
CA ALA A 31 15.24 25.13 -15.35
C ALA A 31 16.73 25.07 -15.01
N SER A 32 17.11 24.47 -13.87
CA SER A 32 18.53 24.29 -13.53
C SER A 32 19.24 23.26 -14.41
N GLN A 33 18.52 22.27 -14.96
CA GLN A 33 19.05 21.37 -16.00
C GLN A 33 18.99 21.96 -17.43
N ALA A 34 18.01 22.80 -17.74
CA ALA A 34 17.82 23.41 -19.06
C ALA A 34 18.79 24.57 -19.35
N VAL A 35 19.37 25.21 -18.33
CA VAL A 35 20.52 26.11 -18.53
C VAL A 35 21.73 25.34 -19.12
N ALA A 36 21.80 24.01 -18.92
CA ALA A 36 22.80 23.15 -19.55
C ALA A 36 22.34 22.55 -20.90
N ALA A 37 21.06 22.66 -21.28
CA ALA A 37 20.51 22.07 -22.49
C ALA A 37 19.38 22.94 -23.10
N GLY A 38 19.74 23.80 -24.06
CA GLY A 38 18.91 24.30 -25.18
C GLY A 38 17.47 24.79 -24.92
N SER A 39 17.20 26.06 -25.28
CA SER A 39 15.93 26.81 -25.14
C SER A 39 14.64 26.15 -25.68
N VAL A 40 14.74 25.09 -26.50
CA VAL A 40 13.59 24.42 -27.10
C VAL A 40 12.84 23.56 -26.06
N ALA A 41 13.54 22.97 -25.09
CA ALA A 41 12.90 22.18 -24.04
C ALA A 41 12.06 23.03 -23.08
N PHE A 42 12.42 24.31 -22.89
CA PHE A 42 11.72 25.24 -22.01
C PHE A 42 10.34 25.63 -22.53
N GLY A 43 10.16 25.73 -23.85
CA GLY A 43 8.88 26.06 -24.48
C GLY A 43 7.82 24.97 -24.28
N TYR A 44 8.19 23.71 -24.54
CA TYR A 44 7.29 22.57 -24.38
C TYR A 44 6.87 22.33 -22.92
N VAL A 45 7.79 22.55 -21.97
CA VAL A 45 7.47 22.43 -20.54
C VAL A 45 6.48 23.52 -20.12
N ARG A 46 6.66 24.76 -20.58
CA ARG A 46 5.75 25.87 -20.25
C ARG A 46 4.36 25.67 -20.87
N GLU A 47 4.28 25.26 -22.12
CA GLU A 47 3.02 24.97 -22.80
C GLU A 47 2.27 23.80 -22.14
N GLY A 48 3.00 22.76 -21.71
CA GLY A 48 2.42 21.66 -20.92
C GLY A 48 1.90 22.10 -19.55
N LEU A 49 2.56 23.06 -18.90
CA LEU A 49 2.12 23.63 -17.63
C LEU A 49 0.88 24.54 -17.78
N ASP A 50 0.82 25.35 -18.83
CA ASP A 50 -0.34 26.21 -19.09
C ASP A 50 -1.57 25.36 -19.43
N ALA A 51 -1.39 24.27 -20.19
CA ALA A 51 -2.45 23.28 -20.44
C ALA A 51 -2.89 22.55 -19.16
N ALA A 52 -1.95 22.19 -18.27
CA ALA A 52 -2.26 21.57 -16.99
C ALA A 52 -3.02 22.52 -16.04
N ASN A 53 -2.64 23.80 -16.01
CA ASN A 53 -3.32 24.83 -15.22
C ASN A 53 -4.73 25.14 -15.73
N GLN A 54 -4.94 25.14 -17.05
CA GLN A 54 -6.28 25.28 -17.65
C GLN A 54 -7.17 24.07 -17.33
N ALA A 55 -6.64 22.85 -17.47
CA ALA A 55 -7.36 21.63 -17.09
C ALA A 55 -7.70 21.58 -15.58
N ALA A 56 -6.81 22.09 -14.71
CA ALA A 56 -7.08 22.22 -13.28
C ALA A 56 -8.15 23.28 -12.97
N ALA A 57 -8.19 24.38 -13.72
CA ALA A 57 -9.22 25.41 -13.57
C ALA A 57 -10.60 24.91 -14.03
N GLU A 58 -10.67 24.20 -15.15
CA GLU A 58 -11.89 23.54 -15.62
C GLU A 58 -12.38 22.48 -14.62
N GLY A 59 -11.45 21.69 -14.06
CA GLY A 59 -11.76 20.71 -13.02
C GLY A 59 -12.43 21.30 -11.78
N LYS A 60 -12.04 22.51 -11.36
CA LYS A 60 -12.69 23.21 -10.22
C LYS A 60 -14.16 23.53 -10.50
N VAL A 61 -14.48 23.99 -11.70
CA VAL A 61 -15.85 24.37 -12.08
C VAL A 61 -16.78 23.15 -12.07
N TYR A 62 -16.31 21.99 -12.54
CA TYR A 62 -17.10 20.74 -12.49
C TYR A 62 -17.33 20.24 -11.06
N VAL A 63 -16.32 20.35 -10.19
CA VAL A 63 -16.44 19.97 -8.79
C VAL A 63 -17.43 20.88 -8.05
N ASP A 64 -17.32 22.20 -8.23
CA ASP A 64 -18.24 23.16 -7.61
C ASP A 64 -19.68 22.96 -8.08
N HIS A 65 -19.89 22.74 -9.37
CA HIS A 65 -21.22 22.44 -9.92
C HIS A 65 -21.79 21.12 -9.37
N GLY A 66 -20.96 20.08 -9.24
CA GLY A 66 -21.37 18.82 -8.62
C GLY A 66 -21.74 18.96 -7.15
N LEU A 67 -21.01 19.77 -6.39
CA LEU A 67 -21.30 20.06 -4.98
C LEU A 67 -22.62 20.82 -4.82
N ASP A 68 -22.92 21.75 -5.71
CA ASP A 68 -24.15 22.53 -5.64
C ASP A 68 -25.39 21.70 -6.05
N GLN A 69 -25.26 20.79 -7.01
CA GLN A 69 -26.32 19.82 -7.32
C GLN A 69 -26.60 18.88 -6.15
N LEU A 70 -25.56 18.40 -5.46
CA LEU A 70 -25.71 17.57 -4.27
C LEU A 70 -26.42 18.32 -3.14
N LYS A 71 -26.05 19.58 -2.89
CA LYS A 71 -26.73 20.42 -1.89
C LYS A 71 -28.20 20.64 -2.23
N GLN A 72 -28.53 20.85 -3.50
CA GLN A 72 -29.92 21.03 -3.94
C GLN A 72 -30.74 19.75 -3.73
N ALA A 73 -30.19 18.59 -4.12
CA ALA A 73 -30.84 17.30 -3.91
C ALA A 73 -31.00 16.96 -2.42
N GLU A 74 -29.98 17.27 -1.61
CA GLU A 74 -30.01 17.08 -0.16
C GLU A 74 -31.08 17.95 0.50
N ASN A 75 -31.14 19.24 0.15
CA ASN A 75 -32.15 20.15 0.68
C ASN A 75 -33.57 19.72 0.29
N ALA A 76 -33.77 19.22 -0.93
CA ALA A 76 -35.05 18.67 -1.36
C ALA A 76 -35.43 17.41 -0.56
N ALA A 77 -34.50 16.50 -0.32
CA ALA A 77 -34.72 15.31 0.49
C ALA A 77 -35.04 15.65 1.95
N ILE A 78 -34.29 16.58 2.55
CA ILE A 78 -34.52 17.05 3.92
C ILE A 78 -35.88 17.74 4.05
N ALA A 79 -36.30 18.52 3.03
CA ALA A 79 -37.62 19.14 3.02
C ALA A 79 -38.74 18.09 3.02
N GLN A 80 -38.61 17.02 2.23
CA GLN A 80 -39.58 15.92 2.21
C GLN A 80 -39.64 15.15 3.54
N ILE A 81 -38.48 14.94 4.18
CA ILE A 81 -38.42 14.29 5.50
C ILE A 81 -39.08 15.17 6.58
N LYS A 82 -38.86 16.49 6.54
CA LYS A 82 -39.49 17.44 7.46
C LYS A 82 -41.00 17.47 7.30
N LEU A 83 -41.50 17.45 6.07
CA LEU A 83 -42.94 17.35 5.80
C LEU A 83 -43.53 16.03 6.34
N GLY A 84 -42.83 14.91 6.13
CA GLY A 84 -43.24 13.63 6.72
C GLY A 84 -43.23 13.64 8.24
N LEU A 85 -42.28 14.32 8.86
CA LEU A 85 -42.17 14.48 10.31
C LEU A 85 -43.27 15.38 10.89
N ASP A 86 -43.63 16.46 10.18
CA ASP A 86 -44.73 17.34 10.56
C ASP A 86 -46.08 16.60 10.52
N VAL A 87 -46.27 15.72 9.52
CA VAL A 87 -47.44 14.83 9.45
C VAL A 87 -47.48 13.87 10.63
N VAL A 88 -46.34 13.28 11.01
CA VAL A 88 -46.22 12.39 12.17
C VAL A 88 -46.52 13.12 13.47
N HIS A 89 -46.04 14.36 13.61
CA HIS A 89 -46.27 15.21 14.78
C HIS A 89 -47.75 15.63 14.90
N SER A 90 -48.42 15.89 13.78
CA SER A 90 -49.85 16.24 13.76
C SER A 90 -50.79 15.08 14.13
N ASN A 91 -50.36 13.83 13.93
CA ASN A 91 -51.16 12.63 14.19
C ASN A 91 -50.35 11.55 14.94
N PRO A 92 -49.99 11.75 16.22
CA PRO A 92 -49.08 10.87 16.94
C PRO A 92 -49.58 9.42 17.05
N TYR A 93 -50.88 9.24 17.33
CA TYR A 93 -51.46 7.92 17.64
C TYR A 93 -51.53 6.97 16.44
N VAL A 94 -51.63 7.49 15.22
CA VAL A 94 -51.71 6.67 13.99
C VAL A 94 -50.33 6.50 13.35
N SER A 95 -49.47 7.52 13.46
CA SER A 95 -48.22 7.58 12.71
C SER A 95 -47.10 6.74 13.32
N TYR A 96 -46.98 6.70 14.66
CA TYR A 96 -45.96 5.88 15.33
C TYR A 96 -46.07 4.38 15.03
N PRO A 97 -47.24 3.71 15.16
CA PRO A 97 -47.33 2.28 14.87
C PRO A 97 -47.09 1.97 13.38
N VAL A 98 -47.52 2.85 12.46
CA VAL A 98 -47.28 2.68 11.02
C VAL A 98 -45.78 2.80 10.69
N LEU A 99 -45.07 3.75 11.29
CA LEU A 99 -43.62 3.87 11.13
C LEU A 99 -42.86 2.68 11.73
N VAL A 100 -43.27 2.21 12.90
CA VAL A 100 -42.63 1.06 13.55
C VAL A 100 -42.86 -0.22 12.74
N THR A 101 -44.08 -0.48 12.29
CA THR A 101 -44.41 -1.69 11.50
C THR A 101 -43.85 -1.64 10.09
N GLY A 102 -43.93 -0.49 9.41
CA GLY A 102 -43.31 -0.25 8.11
C GLY A 102 -41.79 -0.34 8.17
N GLY A 103 -41.18 0.26 9.22
CA GLY A 103 -39.76 0.14 9.52
C GLY A 103 -39.37 -1.32 9.71
N LEU A 104 -40.10 -2.07 10.53
CA LEU A 104 -39.83 -3.49 10.78
C LEU A 104 -39.90 -4.32 9.49
N LEU A 105 -40.84 -4.05 8.58
CA LEU A 105 -40.98 -4.75 7.30
C LEU A 105 -39.84 -4.49 6.31
N LEU A 106 -39.18 -3.34 6.40
CA LEU A 106 -38.02 -2.99 5.57
C LEU A 106 -36.74 -3.73 6.01
N LEU A 107 -36.67 -4.25 7.25
CA LEU A 107 -35.53 -5.05 7.66
C LEU A 107 -35.45 -6.38 6.87
N PRO A 108 -34.28 -6.76 6.32
CA PRO A 108 -34.14 -8.00 5.55
C PRO A 108 -34.42 -9.26 6.36
N SER A 109 -34.21 -9.20 7.69
CA SER A 109 -34.40 -10.34 8.61
C SER A 109 -35.87 -10.68 8.83
N THR A 110 -36.73 -9.68 9.01
CA THR A 110 -38.17 -9.84 9.29
C THR A 110 -38.90 -10.32 8.04
N ARG A 111 -38.54 -9.79 6.86
CA ARG A 111 -39.01 -10.28 5.56
C ARG A 111 -38.69 -11.76 5.35
N ARG A 112 -37.47 -12.18 5.69
CA ARG A 112 -37.02 -13.58 5.55
C ARG A 112 -37.74 -14.51 6.55
N LEU A 113 -38.05 -14.02 7.74
CA LEU A 113 -38.79 -14.76 8.77
C LEU A 113 -40.26 -14.92 8.41
N LEU A 114 -40.92 -13.84 7.96
CA LEU A 114 -42.30 -13.87 7.46
C LEU A 114 -42.45 -14.80 6.26
N TYR A 115 -41.50 -14.77 5.32
CA TYR A 115 -41.49 -15.67 4.18
C TYR A 115 -41.36 -17.14 4.60
N ARG A 116 -40.49 -17.45 5.57
CA ARG A 116 -40.35 -18.80 6.13
C ARG A 116 -41.59 -19.25 6.91
N ALA A 117 -42.22 -18.36 7.66
CA ALA A 117 -43.37 -18.68 8.51
C ALA A 117 -44.68 -18.84 7.71
N THR A 118 -44.87 -18.04 6.65
CA THR A 118 -46.14 -18.02 5.89
C THR A 118 -46.12 -18.87 4.63
N LEU A 119 -45.07 -18.77 3.80
CA LEU A 119 -44.95 -19.50 2.54
C LEU A 119 -44.21 -20.85 2.68
N GLY A 120 -43.48 -21.06 3.77
CA GLY A 120 -42.80 -22.34 4.07
C GLY A 120 -43.77 -23.48 4.37
N ARG A 121 -44.94 -23.18 4.96
CA ARG A 121 -45.96 -24.16 5.36
C ARG A 121 -46.82 -24.68 4.21
N LEU A 122 -46.81 -24.00 3.05
CA LEU A 122 -47.59 -24.38 1.86
C LEU A 122 -46.78 -25.21 0.85
N ARG A 123 -45.51 -25.53 1.13
CA ARG A 123 -44.71 -26.41 0.26
C ARG A 123 -45.02 -27.87 0.55
N SER A 124 -45.38 -28.63 -0.49
CA SER A 124 -45.51 -30.09 -0.43
C SER A 124 -44.21 -30.72 0.12
N PRO A 125 -44.30 -31.68 1.06
CA PRO A 125 -43.13 -32.37 1.64
C PRO A 125 -42.23 -33.01 0.56
N GLU A 126 -42.80 -33.49 -0.54
CA GLU A 126 -42.08 -34.09 -1.66
C GLU A 126 -41.17 -33.08 -2.38
N ASN A 127 -41.59 -31.82 -2.49
CA ASN A 127 -40.78 -30.76 -3.09
C ASN A 127 -39.61 -30.33 -2.18
N ILE A 128 -39.77 -30.48 -0.86
CA ILE A 128 -38.69 -30.24 0.10
C ILE A 128 -37.65 -31.36 0.02
N ILE A 129 -38.09 -32.61 -0.14
CA ILE A 129 -37.20 -33.76 -0.30
C ILE A 129 -36.42 -33.66 -1.61
N LYS A 130 -37.09 -33.49 -2.75
CA LYS A 130 -36.42 -33.31 -4.07
C LYS A 130 -35.47 -32.11 -4.07
N GLY A 131 -35.89 -31.00 -3.45
CA GLY A 131 -35.06 -29.80 -3.30
C GLY A 131 -33.89 -29.97 -2.32
N SER A 132 -33.92 -30.98 -1.45
CA SER A 132 -32.82 -31.32 -0.53
C SER A 132 -31.87 -32.33 -1.17
N GLU A 133 -32.38 -33.30 -1.93
CA GLU A 133 -31.57 -34.23 -2.73
C GLU A 133 -30.67 -33.49 -3.72
N GLY A 134 -31.22 -32.56 -4.51
CA GLY A 134 -30.42 -31.74 -5.43
C GLY A 134 -29.38 -30.85 -4.72
N LYS A 135 -29.65 -30.43 -3.47
CA LYS A 135 -28.65 -29.70 -2.67
C LYS A 135 -27.55 -30.62 -2.17
N VAL A 136 -27.88 -31.84 -1.75
CA VAL A 136 -26.89 -32.83 -1.31
C VAL A 136 -25.98 -33.24 -2.47
N GLU A 137 -26.54 -33.45 -3.66
CA GLU A 137 -25.78 -33.74 -4.87
C GLU A 137 -24.87 -32.56 -5.27
N GLY A 138 -25.40 -31.34 -5.24
CA GLY A 138 -24.60 -30.13 -5.45
C GLY A 138 -23.50 -29.92 -4.39
N LEU A 139 -23.72 -30.38 -3.14
CA LEU A 139 -22.70 -30.36 -2.10
C LEU A 139 -21.63 -31.43 -2.32
N LYS A 140 -22.00 -32.62 -2.80
CA LYS A 140 -21.04 -33.68 -3.17
C LYS A 140 -20.09 -33.21 -4.27
N GLY A 141 -20.62 -32.63 -5.35
CA GLY A 141 -19.78 -32.08 -6.42
C GLY A 141 -18.79 -31.02 -5.92
N LYS A 142 -19.25 -30.09 -5.08
CA LYS A 142 -18.37 -29.09 -4.45
C LYS A 142 -17.31 -29.70 -3.53
N MET A 143 -17.67 -30.76 -2.80
CA MET A 143 -16.73 -31.44 -1.92
C MET A 143 -15.62 -32.12 -2.73
N ASP A 144 -15.96 -32.74 -3.85
CA ASP A 144 -14.97 -33.31 -4.77
C ASP A 144 -14.05 -32.22 -5.34
N ASP A 145 -14.60 -31.09 -5.77
CA ASP A 145 -13.81 -29.93 -6.24
C ASP A 145 -12.83 -29.43 -5.16
N TYR A 146 -13.32 -29.25 -3.92
CA TYR A 146 -12.49 -28.81 -2.80
C TYR A 146 -11.38 -29.82 -2.47
N THR A 147 -11.66 -31.12 -2.56
CA THR A 147 -10.60 -32.13 -2.32
C THR A 147 -9.53 -32.11 -3.42
N GLN A 148 -9.90 -31.82 -4.67
CA GLN A 148 -8.94 -31.69 -5.76
C GLN A 148 -8.11 -30.40 -5.63
N GLU A 149 -8.75 -29.29 -5.29
CA GLU A 149 -8.05 -28.03 -5.02
C GLU A 149 -7.11 -28.17 -3.82
N ALA A 150 -7.55 -28.81 -2.74
CA ALA A 150 -6.72 -29.06 -1.56
C ALA A 150 -5.47 -29.87 -1.91
N LYS A 151 -5.59 -30.92 -2.73
CA LYS A 151 -4.43 -31.70 -3.21
C LYS A 151 -3.46 -30.84 -4.02
N LYS A 152 -3.97 -30.05 -4.98
CA LYS A 152 -3.14 -29.15 -5.79
C LYS A 152 -2.41 -28.11 -4.93
N LEU A 153 -3.07 -27.56 -3.92
CA LEU A 153 -2.46 -26.61 -2.99
C LEU A 153 -1.42 -27.28 -2.10
N HIS A 154 -1.67 -28.50 -1.64
CA HIS A 154 -0.72 -29.27 -0.87
C HIS A 154 0.56 -29.58 -1.66
N ASP A 155 0.43 -30.04 -2.91
CA ASP A 155 1.59 -30.33 -3.77
C ASP A 155 2.44 -29.07 -4.01
N ARG A 156 1.78 -27.91 -4.21
CA ARG A 156 2.47 -26.61 -4.34
C ARG A 156 3.18 -26.20 -3.06
N MET A 157 2.55 -26.45 -1.90
CA MET A 157 3.15 -26.15 -0.59
C MET A 157 4.42 -26.99 -0.38
N VAL A 158 4.36 -28.31 -0.65
CA VAL A 158 5.51 -29.22 -0.52
C VAL A 158 6.65 -28.79 -1.44
N ALA A 159 6.34 -28.47 -2.70
CA ALA A 159 7.36 -27.97 -3.64
C ALA A 159 8.02 -26.67 -3.14
N ALA A 160 7.22 -25.72 -2.64
CA ALA A 160 7.73 -24.46 -2.09
C ALA A 160 8.56 -24.67 -0.80
N GLU A 161 8.19 -25.63 0.04
CA GLU A 161 8.93 -25.99 1.25
C GLU A 161 10.32 -26.55 0.90
N GLU A 162 10.40 -27.45 -0.09
CA GLU A 162 11.69 -27.98 -0.55
C GLU A 162 12.60 -26.86 -1.09
N GLU A 163 12.06 -25.96 -1.91
CA GLU A 163 12.81 -24.81 -2.44
C GLU A 163 13.27 -23.87 -1.32
N PHE A 164 12.43 -23.63 -0.32
CA PHE A 164 12.76 -22.81 0.85
C PHE A 164 13.89 -23.44 1.67
N ILE A 165 13.82 -24.73 1.97
CA ILE A 165 14.87 -25.45 2.71
C ILE A 165 16.20 -25.41 1.96
N ARG A 166 16.17 -25.62 0.64
CA ARG A 166 17.36 -25.52 -0.22
C ARG A 166 17.91 -24.10 -0.24
N GLY A 167 17.05 -23.09 -0.39
CA GLY A 167 17.42 -21.67 -0.37
C GLY A 167 18.05 -21.24 0.96
N ARG A 168 17.44 -21.65 2.07
CA ARG A 168 17.93 -21.39 3.44
C ARG A 168 19.30 -22.02 3.66
N SER A 169 19.50 -23.26 3.21
CA SER A 169 20.79 -23.95 3.34
C SER A 169 21.90 -23.23 2.57
N LYS A 170 21.61 -22.74 1.35
CA LYS A 170 22.55 -21.92 0.56
C LYS A 170 22.87 -20.59 1.26
N LEU A 171 21.87 -19.88 1.77
CA LEU A 171 22.08 -18.64 2.51
C LEU A 171 22.96 -18.84 3.75
N LYS A 172 22.75 -19.93 4.49
CA LYS A 172 23.57 -20.30 5.66
C LYS A 172 25.02 -20.57 5.25
N ALA A 173 25.26 -21.29 4.16
CA ALA A 173 26.61 -21.54 3.65
C ALA A 173 27.30 -20.24 3.23
N THR A 174 26.65 -19.39 2.42
CA THR A 174 27.19 -18.09 2.00
C THR A 174 27.48 -17.18 3.20
N ARG A 175 26.65 -17.22 4.24
CA ARG A 175 26.89 -16.47 5.48
C ARG A 175 28.16 -16.90 6.19
N GLN A 176 28.42 -18.21 6.26
CA GLN A 176 29.65 -18.74 6.85
C GLN A 176 30.88 -18.33 6.04
N GLU A 177 30.78 -18.35 4.71
CA GLU A 177 31.84 -17.87 3.82
C GLU A 177 32.12 -16.37 4.00
N LEU A 178 31.07 -15.54 4.08
CA LEU A 178 31.21 -14.11 4.38
C LEU A 178 31.83 -13.86 5.75
N GLN A 179 31.46 -14.63 6.77
CA GLN A 179 32.08 -14.54 8.10
C GLN A 179 33.56 -14.90 8.07
N ARG A 180 33.93 -15.97 7.35
CA ARG A 180 35.34 -16.34 7.14
C ARG A 180 36.09 -15.23 6.42
N LEU A 181 35.54 -14.68 5.32
CA LEU A 181 36.17 -13.58 4.58
C LEU A 181 36.33 -12.34 5.45
N ALA A 182 35.30 -11.95 6.21
CA ALA A 182 35.38 -10.84 7.14
C ALA A 182 36.46 -11.04 8.21
N SER A 183 36.66 -12.28 8.67
CA SER A 183 37.74 -12.61 9.62
C SER A 183 39.13 -12.45 9.00
N VAL A 184 39.29 -12.82 7.72
CA VAL A 184 40.55 -12.66 6.98
C VAL A 184 40.84 -11.18 6.72
N VAL A 185 39.84 -10.42 6.28
CA VAL A 185 39.95 -8.96 6.09
C VAL A 185 40.28 -8.24 7.40
N SER A 186 39.69 -8.67 8.53
CA SER A 186 40.02 -8.12 9.85
C SER A 186 41.47 -8.40 10.26
N LYS A 187 42.03 -9.57 9.89
CA LYS A 187 43.45 -9.87 10.12
C LYS A 187 44.36 -9.02 9.24
N SER A 188 44.03 -8.83 7.95
CA SER A 188 44.82 -7.96 7.07
C SER A 188 44.72 -6.49 7.44
N GLU A 189 43.55 -6.03 7.91
CA GLU A 189 43.36 -4.69 8.48
C GLU A 189 44.31 -4.45 9.65
N ARG A 190 44.41 -5.41 10.59
CA ARG A 190 45.34 -5.32 11.72
C ARG A 190 46.81 -5.31 11.28
N ALA A 191 47.16 -6.14 10.30
CA ALA A 191 48.52 -6.17 9.76
C ALA A 191 48.89 -4.83 9.08
N ALA A 192 48.00 -4.27 8.27
CA ALA A 192 48.18 -2.97 7.63
C ALA A 192 48.26 -1.82 8.66
N ALA A 193 47.46 -1.89 9.72
CA ALA A 193 47.53 -0.94 10.83
C ALA A 193 48.87 -1.02 11.57
N GLY A 194 49.42 -2.23 11.77
CA GLY A 194 50.75 -2.43 12.33
C GLY A 194 51.85 -1.82 11.47
N VAL A 195 51.85 -2.09 10.16
CA VAL A 195 52.81 -1.50 9.21
C VAL A 195 52.73 0.03 9.20
N LEU A 196 51.51 0.59 9.24
CA LEU A 196 51.32 2.02 9.30
C LEU A 196 51.89 2.64 10.59
N GLU A 197 51.73 1.96 11.73
CA GLU A 197 52.27 2.41 13.01
C GLU A 197 53.81 2.33 13.05
N ASP A 198 54.39 1.23 12.55
CA ASP A 198 55.84 1.07 12.41
C ASP A 198 56.44 2.17 11.51
N LEU A 199 55.78 2.43 10.37
CA LEU A 199 56.17 3.51 9.50
C LEU A 199 56.03 4.87 10.20
N ARG A 200 55.02 5.09 11.04
CA ARG A 200 54.81 6.34 11.79
C ARG A 200 55.96 6.67 12.74
N ALA A 201 56.66 5.68 13.27
CA ALA A 201 57.83 5.88 14.13
C ALA A 201 59.04 6.50 13.40
N ILE A 202 59.17 6.34 12.08
CA ILE A 202 60.37 6.74 11.31
C ILE A 202 60.27 8.19 10.82
N LYS A 203 60.75 9.19 11.58
CA LYS A 203 60.57 10.63 11.24
C LYS A 203 61.40 11.19 10.06
N LYS A 204 62.50 10.55 9.63
CA LYS A 204 63.56 11.23 8.84
C LYS A 204 63.72 10.79 7.38
N VAL A 205 62.85 9.95 6.83
CA VAL A 205 63.04 9.35 5.48
C VAL A 205 61.86 9.68 4.57
N ASP A 206 62.11 10.33 3.42
CA ASP A 206 61.07 10.71 2.44
C ASP A 206 60.30 9.50 1.90
N LYS A 207 60.98 8.37 1.63
CA LYS A 207 60.32 7.10 1.26
C LYS A 207 59.32 6.61 2.30
N ALA A 208 59.50 6.94 3.59
CA ALA A 208 58.54 6.56 4.62
C ALA A 208 57.24 7.38 4.52
N THR A 209 57.28 8.61 3.99
CA THR A 209 56.07 9.43 3.81
C THR A 209 55.17 8.90 2.69
N SER A 210 55.74 8.48 1.56
CA SER A 210 54.97 7.88 0.47
C SER A 210 54.37 6.53 0.86
N LEU A 211 55.16 5.68 1.53
CA LEU A 211 54.71 4.38 2.05
C LEU A 211 53.60 4.52 3.11
N ARG A 212 53.62 5.56 3.94
CA ARG A 212 52.52 5.84 4.88
C ARG A 212 51.23 6.20 4.17
N ALA A 213 51.30 7.05 3.14
CA ALA A 213 50.12 7.44 2.38
C ALA A 213 49.49 6.21 1.71
N GLU A 214 50.31 5.33 1.13
CA GLU A 214 49.87 4.08 0.52
C GLU A 214 49.28 3.12 1.56
N ALA A 215 49.98 2.87 2.67
CA ALA A 215 49.49 2.01 3.77
C ALA A 215 48.19 2.56 4.39
N ALA A 216 48.06 3.88 4.53
CA ALA A 216 46.84 4.53 5.02
C ALA A 216 45.67 4.33 4.05
N SER A 217 45.92 4.47 2.75
CA SER A 217 44.91 4.22 1.72
C SER A 217 44.44 2.76 1.73
N GLN A 218 45.36 1.80 1.80
CA GLN A 218 45.05 0.37 1.85
C GLN A 218 44.28 0.01 3.14
N LEU A 219 44.68 0.57 4.28
CA LEU A 219 43.96 0.39 5.55
C LEU A 219 42.53 0.94 5.47
N SER A 220 42.35 2.12 4.88
CA SER A 220 41.01 2.70 4.70
C SER A 220 40.11 1.84 3.80
N ALA A 221 40.67 1.28 2.73
CA ALA A 221 39.96 0.38 1.82
C ALA A 221 39.56 -0.94 2.52
N LEU A 222 40.45 -1.53 3.31
CA LEU A 222 40.17 -2.74 4.10
C LEU A 222 39.07 -2.50 5.15
N LYS A 223 39.08 -1.34 5.82
CA LYS A 223 38.00 -0.95 6.74
C LYS A 223 36.65 -0.84 6.02
N ALA A 224 36.60 -0.18 4.87
CA ALA A 224 35.38 -0.05 4.08
C ALA A 224 34.86 -1.43 3.63
N GLN A 225 35.75 -2.31 3.14
CA GLN A 225 35.40 -3.68 2.77
C GLN A 225 34.84 -4.48 3.96
N ARG A 226 35.46 -4.37 5.14
CA ARG A 226 34.98 -5.03 6.35
C ARG A 226 33.58 -4.57 6.73
N THR A 227 33.31 -3.27 6.71
CA THR A 227 31.98 -2.73 7.02
C THR A 227 30.93 -3.22 6.02
N ALA A 228 31.26 -3.27 4.73
CA ALA A 228 30.37 -3.81 3.70
C ALA A 228 30.06 -5.31 3.94
N LEU A 229 31.09 -6.12 4.25
CA LEU A 229 30.90 -7.54 4.57
C LEU A 229 30.00 -7.74 5.80
N GLN A 230 30.16 -6.91 6.84
CA GLN A 230 29.30 -6.94 8.02
C GLN A 230 27.85 -6.59 7.69
N GLN A 231 27.62 -5.60 6.82
CA GLN A 231 26.27 -5.27 6.34
C GLN A 231 25.64 -6.43 5.58
N TYR A 232 26.39 -7.13 4.72
CA TYR A 232 25.88 -8.32 4.01
C TYR A 232 25.53 -9.47 4.97
N ILE A 233 26.39 -9.73 5.96
CA ILE A 233 26.12 -10.73 7.00
C ILE A 233 24.86 -10.36 7.78
N TYR A 234 24.68 -9.09 8.15
CA TYR A 234 23.48 -8.61 8.83
C TYR A 234 22.23 -8.74 7.96
N ARG A 235 22.33 -8.45 6.66
CA ARG A 235 21.22 -8.61 5.71
C ARG A 235 20.75 -10.05 5.59
N ILE A 236 21.67 -11.01 5.61
CA ILE A 236 21.32 -12.44 5.67
C ILE A 236 20.75 -12.80 7.05
N ALA A 237 21.34 -12.26 8.13
CA ALA A 237 20.85 -12.44 9.50
C ALA A 237 19.39 -12.04 9.68
N SER A 238 19.02 -10.88 9.15
CA SER A 238 17.66 -10.33 9.25
C SER A 238 16.60 -11.13 8.49
N LYS A 239 17.04 -12.03 7.59
CA LYS A 239 16.16 -12.87 6.77
C LYS A 239 16.05 -14.31 7.27
N ASP A 240 16.86 -14.70 8.26
CA ASP A 240 16.64 -15.94 9.00
C ASP A 240 15.42 -15.72 9.91
N ILE A 241 14.22 -15.94 9.35
CA ILE A 241 12.97 -16.18 10.08
C ILE A 241 12.98 -17.63 10.60
#